data_AF-A0A963QBL1-F1
#
_entry.id   AF-A0A963QBL1-F1
#
_cell.length_a   1.000
_cell.length_b   1.000
_cell.length_c   1.000
_cell.angle_alpha   90.00
_cell.angle_beta   90.00
_cell.angle_gamma   90.00
#
_symmetry.space_group_name_H-M   'P 1'
#
loop_
_entity.id
_entity.type
_entity.pdbx_description
1 polymer ?
#
loop_
_entity_poly.entity_id
_entity_poly.type
_entity_poly.pdbx_seq_one_letter_code
_entity_poly.pdbx_strand_id
1 'polypeptide(L)'
;MKTIHTIRAILATTAAAFVVLPAWAAGTDSGKTATGASATAPANTLAYSDRERMTLWTDEKQRLESALATGHNKADYLKMLSDSGYTVTSINADKKDYLEYEVVKNTNSYEVQIKLDKAGKGESVKVESNIWRADTTKNVLRGNRMEQPPRYMASNSAYSDSPRMARWNTETEKLEKALAEGKPLAAYTAELKKMGYQITSTNDRDKDYVEMEVVKGQSTYEVQIDLDESGKASKVDVTANMWQSDETEKALEKNRR
;
A
#
# COMPACT_ATOMS: atom_id res chain seq x y z
N MET A 1 -27.61 20.14 18.63
CA MET A 1 -26.24 20.33 18.10
C MET A 1 -25.33 19.42 18.91
N LYS A 2 -24.82 18.34 18.31
CA LYS A 2 -23.92 17.38 18.99
C LYS A 2 -22.55 17.46 18.33
N THR A 3 -21.59 17.88 19.13
CA THR A 3 -20.18 18.08 18.81
C THR A 3 -19.50 16.72 18.65
N ILE A 4 -18.97 16.45 17.45
CA ILE A 4 -18.15 15.26 17.18
C ILE A 4 -16.73 15.57 17.68
N HIS A 5 -16.26 14.78 18.65
CA HIS A 5 -14.89 14.86 19.15
C HIS A 5 -13.98 13.93 18.36
N THR A 6 -12.92 14.54 17.87
CA THR A 6 -11.71 14.01 17.25
C THR A 6 -11.03 12.93 18.10
N ILE A 7 -10.64 11.80 17.51
CA ILE A 7 -9.76 10.83 18.17
C ILE A 7 -8.29 11.24 17.93
N ARG A 8 -7.57 11.32 19.05
CA ARG A 8 -6.18 11.74 19.21
C ARG A 8 -5.24 10.58 18.85
N ALA A 9 -4.12 10.91 18.19
CA ALA A 9 -2.94 10.06 18.10
C ALA A 9 -2.33 9.85 19.50
N ILE A 10 -1.98 8.60 19.81
CA ILE A 10 -1.31 8.20 21.05
C ILE A 10 0.20 8.35 20.83
N LEU A 11 0.85 9.25 21.57
CA LEU A 11 2.30 9.27 21.74
C LEU A 11 2.72 8.07 22.60
N ALA A 12 3.54 7.18 22.04
CA ALA A 12 4.28 6.20 22.82
C ALA A 12 5.70 6.71 23.05
N THR A 13 5.95 7.27 24.23
CA THR A 13 7.29 7.50 24.77
C THR A 13 7.91 6.16 25.14
N THR A 14 8.97 5.76 24.46
CA THR A 14 9.87 4.69 24.92
C THR A 14 11.24 5.27 25.23
N ALA A 15 11.62 5.16 26.51
CA ALA A 15 12.94 5.49 27.00
C ALA A 15 13.93 4.39 26.57
N ALA A 16 15.03 4.80 25.94
CA ALA A 16 16.15 3.92 25.63
C ALA A 16 16.97 3.65 26.90
N ALA A 17 17.13 2.38 27.26
CA ALA A 17 18.15 1.92 28.19
C ALA A 17 19.22 1.16 27.41
N PHE A 18 20.42 1.73 27.33
CA PHE A 18 21.62 1.08 26.82
C PHE A 18 22.07 0.00 27.81
N VAL A 19 22.21 -1.25 27.33
CA VAL A 19 23.01 -2.28 28.00
C VAL A 19 24.15 -2.66 27.06
N VAL A 20 25.37 -2.36 27.50
CA VAL A 20 26.62 -2.80 26.89
C VAL A 20 26.86 -4.25 27.31
N LEU A 21 27.04 -5.16 26.33
CA LEU A 21 27.57 -6.50 26.57
C LEU A 21 28.98 -6.61 25.98
N PRO A 22 29.94 -7.22 26.69
CA PRO A 22 31.30 -7.40 26.18
C PRO A 22 31.36 -8.57 25.20
N ALA A 23 32.11 -8.34 24.11
CA ALA A 23 32.48 -9.34 23.12
C ALA A 23 33.57 -10.27 23.66
N TRP A 24 33.31 -11.58 23.67
CA TRP A 24 34.33 -12.63 23.71
C TRP A 24 33.96 -13.71 22.68
N ALA A 25 34.81 -13.86 21.67
CA ALA A 25 34.78 -14.96 20.72
C ALA A 25 36.17 -15.59 20.70
N ALA A 26 36.25 -16.89 21.01
CA ALA A 26 37.16 -17.86 20.40
C ALA A 26 36.91 -19.23 21.05
N GLY A 27 36.66 -20.25 20.22
CA GLY A 27 36.52 -21.64 20.67
C GLY A 27 35.91 -22.53 19.59
N THR A 28 36.72 -22.87 18.59
CA THR A 28 36.46 -23.92 17.60
C THR A 28 36.39 -25.29 18.28
N ASP A 29 35.38 -26.10 17.96
CA ASP A 29 35.61 -27.55 17.79
C ASP A 29 34.61 -28.19 16.83
N SER A 30 35.13 -29.13 16.04
CA SER A 30 34.50 -29.83 14.94
C SER A 30 33.90 -31.14 15.43
N GLY A 31 32.60 -31.36 15.22
CA GLY A 31 31.92 -32.59 15.62
C GLY A 31 30.80 -33.01 14.67
N LYS A 32 31.16 -33.88 13.74
CA LYS A 32 30.37 -34.48 12.66
C LYS A 32 29.20 -35.34 13.20
N THR A 33 27.96 -35.07 12.83
CA THR A 33 26.93 -36.10 12.59
C THR A 33 25.91 -35.62 11.55
N ALA A 34 25.71 -36.45 10.53
CA ALA A 34 24.73 -36.28 9.48
C ALA A 34 23.47 -37.08 9.83
N THR A 35 22.33 -36.40 9.85
CA THR A 35 21.02 -37.00 9.53
C THR A 35 20.29 -35.98 8.66
N GLY A 36 20.28 -36.25 7.35
CA GLY A 36 19.54 -35.47 6.37
C GLY A 36 18.04 -35.65 6.56
N ALA A 37 17.47 -34.86 7.46
CA ALA A 37 16.06 -34.49 7.36
C ALA A 37 15.99 -33.41 6.28
N SER A 38 15.31 -33.73 5.19
CA SER A 38 14.89 -32.75 4.19
C SER A 38 14.12 -31.67 4.94
N ALA A 39 14.78 -30.54 5.21
CA ALA A 39 14.13 -29.34 5.69
C ALA A 39 13.24 -28.87 4.54
N THR A 40 12.00 -29.37 4.53
CA THR A 40 10.91 -28.70 3.84
C THR A 40 11.01 -27.26 4.29
N ALA A 41 11.40 -26.36 3.37
CA ALA A 41 11.35 -24.93 3.63
C ALA A 41 9.99 -24.66 4.27
N PRO A 42 9.92 -23.93 5.41
CA PRO A 42 8.64 -23.64 6.02
C PRO A 42 7.77 -23.06 4.91
N ALA A 43 6.65 -23.74 4.64
CA ALA A 43 5.63 -23.22 3.76
C ALA A 43 5.45 -21.76 4.15
N ASN A 44 5.66 -20.87 3.20
CA ASN A 44 5.68 -19.43 3.39
C ASN A 44 4.25 -19.02 3.77
N THR A 45 3.88 -19.28 5.02
CA THR A 45 2.65 -18.87 5.67
C THR A 45 2.80 -17.39 5.94
N LEU A 46 2.84 -16.60 4.87
CA LEU A 46 2.41 -15.22 4.93
C LEU A 46 0.87 -15.25 5.04
N ALA A 47 0.37 -15.70 6.18
CA ALA A 47 -0.96 -15.34 6.64
C ALA A 47 -0.87 -13.85 7.02
N TYR A 48 -0.98 -12.96 6.03
CA TYR A 48 -0.82 -11.52 6.19
C TYR A 48 -2.15 -10.88 5.76
N SER A 49 -2.97 -10.49 6.75
CA SER A 49 -4.07 -9.57 6.44
C SER A 49 -3.47 -8.22 6.02
N ASP A 50 -4.10 -7.55 5.05
CA ASP A 50 -3.66 -6.23 4.59
C ASP A 50 -3.64 -5.21 5.75
N ARG A 51 -4.47 -5.45 6.79
CA ARG A 51 -4.49 -4.74 8.07
C ARG A 51 -3.13 -4.72 8.80
N GLU A 52 -2.42 -5.84 8.91
CA GLU A 52 -1.10 -5.83 9.58
C GLU A 52 -0.05 -5.13 8.72
N ARG A 53 -0.14 -5.30 7.40
CA ARG A 53 0.75 -4.69 6.41
C ARG A 53 0.63 -3.17 6.39
N MET A 54 -0.55 -2.62 6.73
CA MET A 54 -0.81 -1.18 6.83
C MET A 54 0.06 -0.46 7.88
N THR A 55 0.37 -1.10 9.01
CA THR A 55 1.19 -0.46 10.07
C THR A 55 2.61 -0.22 9.57
N LEU A 56 3.27 -1.27 9.08
CA LEU A 56 4.63 -1.19 8.52
C LEU A 56 4.69 -0.23 7.33
N TRP A 57 3.65 -0.24 6.50
CA TRP A 57 3.53 0.65 5.36
C TRP A 57 3.44 2.12 5.77
N THR A 58 2.64 2.44 6.81
CA THR A 58 2.45 3.80 7.33
C THR A 58 3.75 4.35 7.93
N ASP A 59 4.46 3.53 8.70
CA ASP A 59 5.75 3.90 9.28
C ASP A 59 6.78 4.21 8.19
N GLU A 60 6.85 3.37 7.15
CA GLU A 60 7.79 3.58 6.05
C GLU A 60 7.42 4.82 5.21
N LYS A 61 6.13 5.10 5.00
CA LYS A 61 5.67 6.37 4.39
C LYS A 61 6.18 7.58 5.17
N GLN A 62 6.02 7.60 6.49
CA GLN A 62 6.45 8.72 7.33
C GLN A 62 7.98 8.89 7.34
N ARG A 63 8.72 7.77 7.36
CA ARG A 63 10.18 7.78 7.25
C ARG A 63 10.63 8.34 5.90
N LEU A 64 10.01 7.91 4.80
CA LEU A 64 10.32 8.42 3.47
C LEU A 64 10.05 9.92 3.37
N GLU A 65 8.87 10.37 3.83
CA GLU A 65 8.52 11.79 3.81
C GLU A 65 9.51 12.64 4.62
N SER A 66 9.93 12.13 5.79
CA SER A 66 10.93 12.80 6.64
C SER A 66 12.33 12.82 6.02
N ALA A 67 12.71 11.78 5.27
CA ALA A 67 14.01 11.69 4.60
C ALA A 67 14.11 12.63 3.40
N LEU A 68 12.98 12.92 2.74
CA LEU A 68 12.90 13.81 1.58
C LEU A 68 12.70 15.26 2.04
N ALA A 69 13.74 15.85 2.64
CA ALA A 69 13.72 17.23 3.11
C ALA A 69 13.35 18.25 2.01
N THR A 70 12.79 19.39 2.38
CA THR A 70 12.53 20.51 1.46
C THR A 70 13.81 21.27 1.13
N GLY A 71 13.75 22.16 0.13
CA GLY A 71 14.86 23.04 -0.29
C GLY A 71 15.83 22.43 -1.31
N HIS A 72 15.62 21.18 -1.71
CA HIS A 72 16.45 20.46 -2.66
C HIS A 72 15.96 20.62 -4.10
N ASN A 73 16.87 20.45 -5.07
CA ASN A 73 16.50 20.49 -6.48
C ASN A 73 15.99 19.10 -6.95
N LYS A 74 15.44 19.05 -8.18
CA LYS A 74 14.91 17.81 -8.76
C LYS A 74 15.90 16.63 -8.78
N ALA A 75 17.15 16.87 -9.16
CA ALA A 75 18.16 15.81 -9.27
C ALA A 75 18.55 15.26 -7.89
N ASP A 76 18.60 16.12 -6.88
CA ASP A 76 18.87 15.73 -5.50
C ASP A 76 17.79 14.76 -4.99
N TYR A 77 16.50 15.01 -5.28
CA TYR A 77 15.41 14.12 -4.85
C TYR A 77 15.52 12.72 -5.45
N LEU A 78 15.86 12.59 -6.73
CA LEU A 78 16.11 11.28 -7.34
C LEU A 78 17.26 10.54 -6.64
N LYS A 79 18.33 11.28 -6.31
CA LYS A 79 19.46 10.72 -5.57
C LYS A 79 19.05 10.28 -4.16
N MET A 80 18.31 11.09 -3.42
CA MET A 80 17.83 10.75 -2.07
C MET A 80 16.97 9.50 -2.04
N LEU A 81 16.07 9.36 -3.03
CA LEU A 81 15.25 8.16 -3.21
C LEU A 81 16.14 6.93 -3.42
N SER A 82 17.09 7.02 -4.36
CA SER A 82 18.04 5.94 -4.63
C SER A 82 18.90 5.58 -3.42
N ASP A 83 19.45 6.59 -2.73
CA ASP A 83 20.29 6.41 -1.53
C ASP A 83 19.49 5.76 -0.37
N SER A 84 18.18 6.00 -0.33
CA SER A 84 17.25 5.42 0.63
C SER A 84 16.77 4.01 0.25
N GLY A 85 17.32 3.45 -0.84
CA GLY A 85 17.02 2.11 -1.33
C GLY A 85 15.73 2.00 -2.15
N TYR A 86 15.17 3.12 -2.59
CA TYR A 86 13.99 3.14 -3.45
C TYR A 86 14.38 3.07 -4.93
N THR A 87 13.59 2.34 -5.69
CA THR A 87 13.62 2.35 -7.16
C THR A 87 12.53 3.29 -7.67
N VAL A 88 12.89 4.32 -8.42
CA VAL A 88 11.91 5.18 -9.10
C VAL A 88 11.41 4.45 -10.34
N THR A 89 10.11 4.15 -10.41
CA THR A 89 9.50 3.31 -11.46
C THR A 89 8.67 4.11 -12.46
N SER A 90 8.17 5.28 -12.07
CA SER A 90 7.47 6.20 -12.95
C SER A 90 7.73 7.66 -12.58
N ILE A 91 7.61 8.53 -13.57
CA ILE A 91 7.48 9.97 -13.39
C ILE A 91 6.09 10.33 -13.91
N ASN A 92 5.16 10.58 -12.99
CA ASN A 92 3.75 10.88 -13.29
C ASN A 92 3.53 12.37 -13.59
N ALA A 93 4.39 13.23 -13.05
CA ALA A 93 4.43 14.65 -13.38
C ALA A 93 5.85 15.21 -13.35
N ASP A 94 6.14 16.06 -14.34
CA ASP A 94 7.40 16.79 -14.45
C ASP A 94 7.11 18.22 -14.96
N LYS A 95 6.71 19.08 -14.03
CA LYS A 95 6.30 20.47 -14.30
C LYS A 95 7.25 21.43 -13.59
N LYS A 96 7.22 22.69 -13.99
CA LYS A 96 8.08 23.74 -13.42
C LYS A 96 7.88 23.90 -11.90
N ASP A 97 6.67 23.69 -11.43
CA ASP A 97 6.21 23.89 -10.05
C ASP A 97 5.83 22.58 -9.33
N TYR A 98 5.99 21.42 -9.99
CA TYR A 98 5.50 20.15 -9.46
C TYR A 98 6.19 18.93 -10.04
N LEU A 99 6.56 17.98 -9.18
CA LEU A 99 7.05 16.66 -9.54
C LEU A 99 6.20 15.60 -8.87
N GLU A 100 6.02 14.48 -9.55
CA GLU A 100 5.37 13.30 -9.00
C GLU A 100 6.08 12.04 -9.49
N TYR A 101 6.53 11.23 -8.54
CA TYR A 101 7.22 9.96 -8.80
C TYR A 101 6.44 8.79 -8.22
N GLU A 102 6.43 7.67 -8.93
CA GLU A 102 6.16 6.38 -8.30
C GLU A 102 7.48 5.73 -7.90
N VAL A 103 7.54 5.23 -6.67
CA VAL A 103 8.73 4.59 -6.11
C VAL A 103 8.38 3.25 -5.50
N VAL A 104 9.30 2.29 -5.61
CA VAL A 104 9.17 0.93 -5.07
C VAL A 104 10.32 0.64 -4.12
N LYS A 105 10.00 0.01 -2.99
CA LYS A 105 10.97 -0.60 -2.08
C LYS A 105 10.37 -1.87 -1.48
N ASN A 106 11.11 -2.97 -1.58
CA ASN A 106 10.61 -4.31 -1.26
C ASN A 106 9.33 -4.60 -2.07
N THR A 107 8.24 -4.96 -1.39
CA THR A 107 6.92 -5.26 -1.99
C THR A 107 5.95 -4.08 -1.90
N ASN A 108 6.43 -2.88 -1.56
CA ASN A 108 5.60 -1.69 -1.38
C ASN A 108 5.90 -0.63 -2.44
N SER A 109 4.88 0.17 -2.76
CA SER A 109 5.01 1.32 -3.65
C SER A 109 4.35 2.56 -3.04
N TYR A 110 4.86 3.73 -3.41
CA TYR A 110 4.42 5.04 -2.96
C TYR A 110 4.39 6.05 -4.10
N GLU A 111 3.54 7.06 -3.99
CA GLU A 111 3.64 8.29 -4.78
C GLU A 111 4.38 9.36 -3.98
N VAL A 112 5.42 9.94 -4.56
CA VAL A 112 6.16 11.06 -3.96
C VAL A 112 5.79 12.32 -4.73
N GLN A 113 5.06 13.22 -4.08
CA GLN A 113 4.57 14.47 -4.64
C GLN A 113 5.38 15.63 -4.08
N ILE A 114 5.97 16.45 -4.96
CA ILE A 114 6.87 17.53 -4.58
C ILE A 114 6.38 18.81 -5.25
N LYS A 115 6.01 19.82 -4.44
CA LYS A 115 5.79 21.18 -4.94
C LYS A 115 7.13 21.89 -5.03
N LEU A 116 7.37 22.59 -6.14
CA LEU A 116 8.59 23.34 -6.36
C LEU A 116 8.31 24.85 -6.28
N ASP A 117 9.23 25.57 -5.64
CA ASP A 117 9.24 27.02 -5.64
C ASP A 117 9.66 27.58 -7.02
N LYS A 118 9.67 28.91 -7.15
CA LYS A 118 10.05 29.59 -8.40
C LYS A 118 11.51 29.35 -8.82
N ALA A 119 12.37 28.93 -7.90
CA ALA A 119 13.77 28.58 -8.15
C ALA A 119 13.94 27.08 -8.50
N GLY A 120 12.85 26.30 -8.52
CA GLY A 120 12.88 24.87 -8.81
C GLY A 120 13.32 24.01 -7.63
N LYS A 121 13.21 24.53 -6.40
CA LYS A 121 13.52 23.80 -5.16
C LYS A 121 12.24 23.32 -4.48
N GLY A 122 12.30 22.18 -3.78
CA GLY A 122 11.14 21.65 -3.07
C GLY A 122 10.64 22.59 -1.98
N GLU A 123 9.39 23.03 -2.08
CA GLU A 123 8.68 23.81 -1.06
C GLU A 123 7.93 22.89 -0.09
N SER A 124 7.39 21.78 -0.60
CA SER A 124 6.74 20.74 0.20
C SER A 124 6.90 19.37 -0.44
N VAL A 125 7.11 18.34 0.38
CA VAL A 125 7.08 16.94 -0.04
C VAL A 125 5.93 16.24 0.67
N LYS A 126 5.21 15.40 -0.07
CA LYS A 126 4.15 14.54 0.45
C LYS A 126 4.35 13.14 -0.10
N VAL A 127 4.26 12.13 0.76
CA VAL A 127 4.29 10.74 0.33
C VAL A 127 2.89 10.16 0.47
N GLU A 128 2.39 9.51 -0.56
CA GLU A 128 1.06 8.92 -0.58
C GLU A 128 1.09 7.43 -0.94
N SER A 129 -0.02 6.75 -0.63
CA SER A 129 -0.31 5.44 -1.21
C SER A 129 -0.26 5.54 -2.73
N ASN A 130 0.30 4.51 -3.37
CA ASN A 130 0.22 4.34 -4.81
C ASN A 130 -0.83 3.27 -5.13
N ILE A 131 -2.07 3.75 -5.25
CA ILE A 131 -3.28 2.96 -5.50
C ILE A 131 -3.42 2.72 -7.01
N TRP A 132 -3.15 3.73 -7.84
CA TRP A 132 -3.26 3.64 -9.30
C TRP A 132 -1.90 3.56 -9.99
N ARG A 133 -1.19 2.46 -9.74
CA ARG A 133 0.16 2.19 -10.23
C ARG A 133 0.33 2.20 -11.74
N ALA A 134 1.41 2.84 -12.20
CA ALA A 134 1.96 2.66 -13.53
C ALA A 134 2.34 1.21 -13.83
N ASP A 135 2.31 0.83 -15.10
CA ASP A 135 2.57 -0.55 -15.53
C ASP A 135 4.00 -0.99 -15.16
N THR A 136 4.97 -0.08 -15.23
CA THR A 136 6.36 -0.31 -14.78
C THR A 136 6.42 -0.61 -13.28
N THR A 137 5.66 0.11 -12.46
CA THR A 137 5.59 -0.12 -11.01
C THR A 137 5.04 -1.51 -10.71
N LYS A 138 3.95 -1.90 -11.37
CA LYS A 138 3.38 -3.26 -11.25
C LYS A 138 4.39 -4.33 -11.65
N ASN A 139 5.11 -4.11 -12.75
CA ASN A 139 6.13 -5.04 -13.21
C ASN A 139 7.25 -5.25 -12.17
N VAL A 140 7.74 -4.16 -11.56
CA VAL A 140 8.77 -4.22 -10.52
C VAL A 140 8.27 -4.90 -9.24
N LEU A 141 7.02 -4.64 -8.84
CA LEU A 141 6.41 -5.31 -7.68
C LEU A 141 6.26 -6.82 -7.86
N ARG A 142 6.15 -7.31 -9.10
CA ARG A 142 6.20 -8.75 -9.42
C ARG A 142 7.61 -9.34 -9.40
N GLY A 143 8.61 -8.58 -9.00
CA GLY A 143 10.01 -9.01 -8.88
C GLY A 143 10.82 -8.88 -10.18
N ASN A 144 10.25 -8.31 -11.24
CA ASN A 144 10.97 -8.07 -12.48
C ASN A 144 11.89 -6.85 -12.36
N ARG A 145 13.04 -6.88 -13.03
CA ARG A 145 13.95 -5.74 -13.08
C ARG A 145 13.42 -4.68 -14.06
N MET A 146 13.65 -3.41 -13.75
CA MET A 146 13.48 -2.36 -14.75
C MET A 146 14.56 -2.48 -15.82
N GLU A 147 14.16 -2.44 -17.08
CA GLU A 147 15.09 -2.45 -18.20
C GLU A 147 15.72 -1.07 -18.45
N GLN A 148 15.02 0.01 -18.09
CA GLN A 148 15.45 1.39 -18.33
C GLN A 148 15.01 2.30 -17.17
N PRO A 149 15.74 3.39 -16.89
CA PRO A 149 15.28 4.42 -15.96
C PRO A 149 14.01 5.09 -16.51
N PRO A 150 13.06 5.48 -15.64
CA PRO A 150 11.81 6.07 -16.08
C PRO A 150 12.04 7.42 -16.74
N ARG A 151 11.20 7.72 -17.73
CA ARG A 151 11.09 9.04 -18.35
C ARG A 151 9.65 9.52 -18.21
N TYR A 152 9.45 10.82 -18.05
CA TYR A 152 8.10 11.38 -18.06
C TYR A 152 7.42 11.13 -19.40
N MET A 153 6.19 10.61 -19.36
CA MET A 153 5.31 10.49 -20.51
C MET A 153 4.00 11.18 -20.19
N ALA A 154 3.43 11.94 -21.13
CA ALA A 154 2.18 12.67 -20.90
C ALA A 154 1.00 11.74 -20.52
N SER A 155 1.03 10.48 -20.94
CA SER A 155 0.07 9.45 -20.52
C SER A 155 0.16 9.09 -19.04
N ASN A 156 1.29 9.33 -18.37
CA ASN A 156 1.51 8.94 -16.98
C ASN A 156 0.69 9.79 -16.01
N SER A 157 0.22 10.98 -16.41
CA SER A 157 -0.67 11.78 -15.57
C SER A 157 -2.01 11.08 -15.30
N ALA A 158 -2.38 10.06 -16.08
CA ALA A 158 -3.57 9.25 -15.84
C ALA A 158 -3.45 8.31 -14.61
N TYR A 159 -2.23 8.10 -14.13
CA TYR A 159 -1.89 7.27 -12.97
C TYR A 159 -1.74 8.07 -11.68
N SER A 160 -1.82 9.41 -11.75
CA SER A 160 -1.81 10.26 -10.55
C SER A 160 -3.00 9.95 -9.65
N ASP A 161 -2.73 9.65 -8.38
CA ASP A 161 -3.77 9.31 -7.40
C ASP A 161 -4.58 10.55 -6.96
N SER A 162 -3.95 11.72 -6.93
CA SER A 162 -4.54 12.99 -6.46
C SER A 162 -5.91 13.32 -7.07
N PRO A 163 -6.11 13.33 -8.41
CA PRO A 163 -7.42 13.57 -9.03
C PRO A 163 -8.45 12.44 -8.79
N ARG A 164 -8.01 11.24 -8.40
CA ARG A 164 -8.87 10.06 -8.20
C ARG A 164 -9.39 9.97 -6.77
N MET A 165 -8.68 10.52 -5.79
CA MET A 165 -9.06 10.50 -4.37
C MET A 165 -10.44 11.07 -4.07
N ALA A 166 -10.84 12.17 -4.72
CA ALA A 166 -12.17 12.76 -4.50
C ALA A 166 -13.30 11.79 -4.89
N ARG A 167 -13.14 11.08 -6.01
CA ARG A 167 -14.12 10.07 -6.47
C ARG A 167 -14.11 8.84 -5.57
N TRP A 168 -12.92 8.45 -5.09
CA TRP A 168 -12.76 7.33 -4.18
C TRP A 168 -13.51 7.58 -2.86
N ASN A 169 -13.30 8.71 -2.19
CA ASN A 169 -14.00 9.05 -0.94
C ASN A 169 -15.53 8.94 -1.08
N THR A 170 -16.10 9.50 -2.15
CA THR A 170 -17.55 9.47 -2.39
C THR A 170 -18.08 8.05 -2.62
N GLU A 171 -17.35 7.20 -3.35
CA GLU A 171 -17.80 5.82 -3.59
C GLU A 171 -17.56 4.92 -2.37
N THR A 172 -16.52 5.15 -1.58
CA THR A 172 -16.29 4.48 -0.28
C THR A 172 -17.47 4.73 0.67
N GLU A 173 -17.86 5.98 0.90
CA GLU A 173 -19.01 6.31 1.77
C GLU A 173 -20.31 5.65 1.29
N LYS A 174 -20.51 5.58 -0.02
CA LYS A 174 -21.67 4.92 -0.63
C LYS A 174 -21.65 3.41 -0.45
N LEU A 175 -20.48 2.78 -0.59
CA LEU A 175 -20.30 1.35 -0.36
C LEU A 175 -20.56 1.01 1.11
N GLU A 176 -19.92 1.70 2.06
CA GLU A 176 -20.11 1.47 3.49
C GLU A 176 -21.59 1.61 3.89
N LYS A 177 -22.27 2.65 3.39
CA LYS A 177 -23.70 2.85 3.64
C LYS A 177 -24.58 1.73 3.06
N ALA A 178 -24.23 1.19 1.89
CA ALA A 178 -24.98 0.11 1.26
C ALA A 178 -24.72 -1.24 1.94
N LEU A 179 -23.50 -1.45 2.43
CA LEU A 179 -23.02 -2.64 3.11
C LEU A 179 -23.21 -2.53 4.63
N ALA A 180 -24.40 -2.11 5.07
CA ALA A 180 -24.73 -2.01 6.49
C ALA A 180 -24.54 -3.34 7.25
N GLU A 181 -24.15 -3.25 8.51
CA GLU A 181 -23.91 -4.37 9.45
C GLU A 181 -25.14 -5.27 9.69
N GLY A 182 -24.91 -6.41 10.34
CA GLY A 182 -25.95 -7.32 10.83
C GLY A 182 -26.51 -8.31 9.79
N LYS A 183 -25.98 -8.32 8.56
CA LYS A 183 -26.36 -9.27 7.52
C LYS A 183 -25.36 -10.43 7.45
N PRO A 184 -25.76 -11.61 6.92
CA PRO A 184 -24.81 -12.69 6.64
C PRO A 184 -23.94 -12.36 5.41
N LEU A 185 -22.73 -12.93 5.33
CA LEU A 185 -21.75 -12.71 4.24
C LEU A 185 -22.38 -12.76 2.83
N ALA A 186 -23.24 -13.75 2.58
CA ALA A 186 -23.88 -13.93 1.28
C ALA A 186 -24.67 -12.69 0.81
N ALA A 187 -25.29 -11.93 1.74
CA ALA A 187 -26.03 -10.73 1.41
C ALA A 187 -25.13 -9.61 0.87
N TYR A 188 -23.91 -9.48 1.40
CA TYR A 188 -22.94 -8.48 0.92
C TYR A 188 -22.48 -8.79 -0.50
N THR A 189 -22.16 -10.06 -0.79
CA THR A 189 -21.77 -10.45 -2.16
C THR A 189 -22.87 -10.18 -3.20
N ALA A 190 -24.13 -10.34 -2.81
CA ALA A 190 -25.28 -10.04 -3.66
C ALA A 190 -25.46 -8.53 -3.86
N GLU A 191 -25.34 -7.72 -2.80
CA GLU A 191 -25.49 -6.27 -2.90
C GLU A 191 -24.37 -5.64 -3.74
N LEU A 192 -23.11 -6.08 -3.58
CA LEU A 192 -21.98 -5.65 -4.40
C LEU A 192 -22.26 -5.88 -5.90
N LYS A 193 -22.69 -7.10 -6.27
CA LYS A 193 -23.06 -7.43 -7.65
C LYS A 193 -24.20 -6.56 -8.18
N LYS A 194 -25.25 -6.37 -7.37
CA LYS A 194 -26.39 -5.50 -7.72
C LYS A 194 -25.97 -4.04 -7.93
N MET A 195 -24.97 -3.56 -7.20
CA MET A 195 -24.38 -2.23 -7.37
C MET A 195 -23.43 -2.12 -8.57
N GLY A 196 -23.22 -3.22 -9.31
CA GLY A 196 -22.36 -3.30 -10.50
C GLY A 196 -20.90 -3.53 -10.18
N TYR A 197 -20.57 -4.00 -8.97
CA TYR A 197 -19.21 -4.41 -8.63
C TYR A 197 -18.97 -5.87 -9.03
N GLN A 198 -17.78 -6.12 -9.57
CA GLN A 198 -17.24 -7.46 -9.75
C GLN A 198 -16.37 -7.79 -8.53
N ILE A 199 -16.64 -8.92 -7.87
CA ILE A 199 -15.72 -9.46 -6.85
C ILE A 199 -14.62 -10.23 -7.61
N THR A 200 -13.38 -9.83 -7.41
CA THR A 200 -12.21 -10.35 -8.13
C THR A 200 -11.38 -11.30 -7.29
N SER A 201 -11.28 -11.05 -5.99
CA SER A 201 -10.54 -11.89 -5.05
C SER A 201 -11.22 -11.94 -3.67
N THR A 202 -10.91 -12.98 -2.90
CA THR A 202 -11.13 -13.05 -1.45
C THR A 202 -9.77 -13.32 -0.83
N ASN A 203 -9.14 -12.27 -0.30
CA ASN A 203 -7.74 -12.29 0.10
C ASN A 203 -7.54 -12.99 1.44
N ASP A 204 -8.53 -12.84 2.33
CA ASP A 204 -8.53 -13.46 3.63
C ASP A 204 -9.94 -13.97 3.97
N ARG A 205 -9.98 -15.14 4.61
CA ARG A 205 -11.22 -15.76 5.07
C ARG A 205 -10.95 -16.62 6.29
N ASP A 206 -11.21 -16.02 7.43
CA ASP A 206 -11.26 -16.67 8.73
C ASP A 206 -12.70 -16.86 9.21
N LYS A 207 -12.85 -17.47 10.38
CA LYS A 207 -14.17 -17.72 10.97
C LYS A 207 -14.91 -16.40 11.27
N ASP A 208 -14.17 -15.38 11.66
CA ASP A 208 -14.62 -14.08 12.16
C ASP A 208 -14.21 -12.92 11.24
N TYR A 209 -13.63 -13.18 10.08
CA TYR A 209 -13.15 -12.15 9.16
C TYR A 209 -13.22 -12.58 7.70
N VAL A 210 -13.61 -11.65 6.82
CA VAL A 210 -13.52 -11.83 5.38
C VAL A 210 -13.05 -10.54 4.72
N GLU A 211 -12.10 -10.67 3.81
CA GLU A 211 -11.59 -9.57 2.98
C GLU A 211 -11.81 -9.87 1.50
N MET A 212 -12.46 -8.96 0.79
CA MET A 212 -12.75 -9.12 -0.65
C MET A 212 -12.22 -7.94 -1.45
N GLU A 213 -11.60 -8.22 -2.59
CA GLU A 213 -11.31 -7.20 -3.59
C GLU A 213 -12.47 -7.07 -4.56
N VAL A 214 -12.87 -5.83 -4.85
CA VAL A 214 -13.98 -5.52 -5.75
C VAL A 214 -13.62 -4.44 -6.77
N VAL A 215 -14.05 -4.63 -8.01
CA VAL A 215 -13.78 -3.72 -9.13
C VAL A 215 -15.07 -3.15 -9.70
N LYS A 216 -15.05 -1.85 -10.03
CA LYS A 216 -16.09 -1.19 -10.83
C LYS A 216 -15.46 -0.15 -11.75
N GLY A 217 -15.54 -0.42 -13.06
CA GLY A 217 -14.81 0.38 -14.05
C GLY A 217 -13.30 0.30 -13.80
N GLN A 218 -12.64 1.45 -13.70
CA GLN A 218 -11.20 1.56 -13.44
C GLN A 218 -10.85 1.74 -11.95
N SER A 219 -11.81 1.52 -11.06
CA SER A 219 -11.64 1.64 -9.62
C SER A 219 -11.71 0.27 -8.96
N THR A 220 -10.92 0.11 -7.89
CA THR A 220 -10.91 -1.08 -7.05
C THR A 220 -10.97 -0.67 -5.58
N TYR A 221 -11.61 -1.51 -4.77
CA TYR A 221 -11.78 -1.35 -3.33
C TYR A 221 -11.56 -2.67 -2.65
N GLU A 222 -11.21 -2.61 -1.37
CA GLU A 222 -11.13 -3.76 -0.50
C GLU A 222 -12.27 -3.64 0.53
N VAL A 223 -13.04 -4.70 0.66
CA VAL A 223 -14.19 -4.77 1.57
C VAL A 223 -13.81 -5.74 2.68
N GLN A 224 -13.61 -5.19 3.87
CA GLN A 224 -13.27 -5.93 5.08
C GLN A 224 -14.52 -6.11 5.92
N ILE A 225 -14.82 -7.35 6.32
CA ILE A 225 -16.03 -7.70 7.06
C ILE A 225 -15.63 -8.52 8.29
N ASP A 226 -15.78 -7.92 9.47
CA ASP A 226 -15.69 -8.64 10.73
C ASP A 226 -17.03 -9.35 10.98
N LEU A 227 -17.00 -10.63 11.36
CA LEU A 227 -18.18 -11.46 11.60
C LEU A 227 -18.33 -11.77 13.11
N ASP A 228 -19.56 -11.72 13.60
CA ASP A 228 -19.91 -12.20 14.94
C ASP A 228 -19.97 -13.74 15.00
N GLU A 229 -20.16 -14.29 16.20
CA GLU A 229 -20.26 -15.74 16.41
C GLU A 229 -21.42 -16.40 15.64
N SER A 230 -22.42 -15.62 15.22
CA SER A 230 -23.56 -16.08 14.40
C SER A 230 -23.26 -16.00 12.90
N GLY A 231 -22.07 -15.56 12.49
CA GLY A 231 -21.66 -15.39 11.10
C GLY A 231 -22.30 -14.17 10.40
N LYS A 232 -22.75 -13.17 11.16
CA LYS A 232 -23.26 -11.89 10.65
C LYS A 232 -22.20 -10.81 10.80
N ALA A 233 -22.20 -9.81 9.91
CA ALA A 233 -21.22 -8.74 10.03
C ALA A 233 -21.44 -7.91 11.30
N SER A 234 -20.40 -7.81 12.13
CA SER A 234 -20.32 -6.89 13.27
C SER A 234 -19.69 -5.56 12.88
N LYS A 235 -18.90 -5.54 11.80
CA LYS A 235 -18.29 -4.34 11.23
C LYS A 235 -18.06 -4.54 9.74
N VAL A 236 -18.23 -3.48 8.95
CA VAL A 236 -17.83 -3.45 7.54
C VAL A 236 -17.03 -2.19 7.28
N ASP A 237 -15.80 -2.35 6.80
CA ASP A 237 -14.93 -1.26 6.38
C ASP A 237 -14.64 -1.37 4.88
N VAL A 238 -14.57 -0.23 4.19
CA VAL A 238 -14.18 -0.18 2.78
C VAL A 238 -12.93 0.67 2.64
N THR A 239 -11.87 0.07 2.14
CA THR A 239 -10.55 0.70 2.03
C THR A 239 -10.08 0.74 0.58
N ALA A 240 -9.01 1.51 0.34
CA ALA A 240 -8.35 1.50 -0.94
C ALA A 240 -7.65 0.14 -1.09
N ASN A 241 -7.88 -0.54 -2.20
CA ASN A 241 -7.17 -1.78 -2.51
C ASN A 241 -5.72 -1.45 -2.91
N MET A 242 -4.90 -1.35 -1.88
CA MET A 242 -3.48 -1.04 -1.98
C MET A 242 -2.69 -2.25 -2.45
N TRP A 243 -3.14 -3.49 -2.24
CA TRP A 243 -2.42 -4.67 -2.67
C TRP A 243 -3.31 -5.57 -3.51
N GLN A 244 -3.33 -5.25 -4.80
CA GLN A 244 -4.22 -5.88 -5.76
C GLN A 244 -3.75 -7.29 -6.12
N SER A 245 -4.65 -8.26 -6.00
CA SER A 245 -4.53 -9.59 -6.61
C SER A 245 -4.37 -9.50 -8.14
N ASP A 246 -3.77 -10.53 -8.72
CA ASP A 246 -3.62 -10.66 -10.18
C ASP A 246 -4.98 -10.59 -10.90
N GLU A 247 -6.03 -11.15 -10.30
CA GLU A 247 -7.41 -11.12 -10.81
C GLU A 247 -7.95 -9.69 -10.87
N THR A 248 -7.69 -8.89 -9.84
CA THR A 248 -8.06 -7.47 -9.81
C THR A 248 -7.31 -6.67 -10.85
N GLU A 249 -6.00 -6.88 -10.98
CA GLU A 249 -5.20 -6.16 -11.99
C GLU A 249 -5.69 -6.47 -13.41
N LYS A 250 -6.00 -7.74 -13.71
CA LYS A 250 -6.58 -8.16 -15.00
C LYS A 250 -7.95 -7.51 -15.24
N ALA A 251 -8.81 -7.45 -14.23
CA ALA A 251 -10.13 -6.83 -14.34
C ALA A 251 -10.01 -5.32 -14.62
N LEU A 252 -9.09 -4.62 -13.95
CA LEU A 252 -8.82 -3.20 -14.17
C LEU A 252 -8.26 -2.94 -15.58
N GLU A 253 -7.37 -3.79 -16.08
CA GLU A 253 -6.83 -3.67 -17.44
C GLU A 253 -7.92 -3.89 -18.50
N LYS A 254 -8.79 -4.89 -18.30
CA LYS A 254 -9.94 -5.11 -19.19
C LYS A 254 -10.86 -3.90 -19.26
N ASN A 255 -11.10 -3.24 -18.13
CA ASN A 255 -11.95 -2.05 -18.04
C ASN A 255 -11.27 -0.75 -18.53
N ARG A 256 -9.99 -0.82 -18.93
CA ARG A 256 -9.26 0.29 -19.58
C ARG A 256 -9.40 0.31 -21.10
N ARG A 257 -9.76 -0.82 -21.71
CA ARG A 257 -9.92 -1.00 -23.16
C ARG A 257 -11.36 -0.71 -23.59
#